data_AF-A0A6G7Y3Y8-F1
#
_entry.id   AF-A0A6G7Y3Y8-F1
#
_cell.length_a   1.000
_cell.length_b   1.000
_cell.length_c   1.000
_cell.angle_alpha   90.00
_cell.angle_beta   90.00
_cell.angle_gamma   90.00
#
_symmetry.space_group_name_H-M   'P 1'
#
loop_
_entity.id
_entity.type
_entity.pdbx_description
1 polymer ?
#
loop_
_entity_poly.entity_id
_entity_poly.type
_entity_poly.pdbx_seq_one_letter_code
_entity_poly.pdbx_strand_id
1 'polypeptide(L)'
;MPELPRSSKYRATPDAPLSDGERERIVARLNAAYEGGQVDADAYPRLLDTAFAARTLGEIAPVVEVVPGEVTYDVPAVVQAGTQPPGELAQAKSPSTGLVLGVAGAVVGAVLLLVLVIGVLGFLPF
;
A
#
# COMPACT_ATOMS: atom_id res chain seq x y z
N MET A 1 8.44 -21.20 2.03
CA MET A 1 7.09 -20.63 2.18
C MET A 1 7.22 -19.44 3.12
N PRO A 2 6.94 -18.20 2.69
CA PRO A 2 7.00 -17.05 3.59
C PRO A 2 5.79 -17.13 4.52
N GLU A 3 5.99 -17.77 5.66
CA GLU A 3 4.90 -18.02 6.60
C GLU A 3 4.54 -16.71 7.28
N LEU A 4 3.35 -16.19 6.98
CA LEU A 4 2.81 -15.03 7.70
C LEU A 4 2.86 -15.32 9.21
N PRO A 5 3.33 -14.36 10.04
CA PRO A 5 3.33 -14.51 11.49
C PRO A 5 1.95 -14.95 12.02
N ARG A 6 1.91 -15.83 13.03
CA ARG A 6 0.66 -16.36 13.63
C ARG A 6 -0.28 -15.26 14.16
N SER A 7 0.22 -14.05 14.38
CA SER A 7 -0.53 -12.85 14.79
C SER A 7 -1.16 -12.09 13.62
N SER A 8 -0.99 -12.56 12.39
CA SER A 8 -1.58 -11.94 11.21
C SER A 8 -3.11 -12.09 11.23
N LYS A 9 -3.82 -10.96 11.22
CA LYS A 9 -5.29 -10.85 11.19
C LYS A 9 -5.93 -11.80 10.16
N TYR A 10 -5.25 -12.00 9.02
CA TYR A 10 -5.68 -12.86 7.91
C TYR A 10 -5.71 -14.37 8.24
N ARG A 11 -4.87 -14.84 9.17
CA ARG A 11 -4.92 -16.23 9.69
C ARG A 11 -5.75 -16.37 10.95
N ALA A 12 -5.82 -15.32 11.77
CA ALA A 12 -6.55 -15.37 13.04
C ALA A 12 -8.07 -15.35 12.84
N THR A 13 -8.57 -14.73 11.75
CA THR A 13 -10.00 -14.65 11.47
C THR A 13 -10.29 -14.87 9.98
N PRO A 14 -10.06 -16.09 9.46
CA PRO A 14 -10.14 -16.36 8.03
C PRO A 14 -11.56 -16.18 7.48
N ASP A 15 -12.59 -16.51 8.27
CA ASP A 15 -14.00 -16.41 7.86
C ASP A 15 -14.57 -14.99 7.99
N ALA A 16 -13.81 -14.03 8.54
CA ALA A 16 -14.29 -12.66 8.65
C ALA A 16 -14.45 -12.04 7.25
N PRO A 17 -15.50 -11.24 7.04
CA PRO A 17 -15.70 -10.56 5.77
C PRO A 17 -14.56 -9.59 5.49
N LEU A 18 -14.07 -9.61 4.26
CA LEU A 18 -13.13 -8.61 3.75
C LEU A 18 -13.90 -7.32 3.50
N SER A 19 -13.56 -6.24 4.21
CA SER A 19 -14.16 -4.93 3.97
C SER A 19 -13.56 -4.27 2.73
N ASP A 20 -14.32 -3.39 2.08
CA ASP A 20 -13.87 -2.66 0.89
C ASP A 20 -12.62 -1.82 1.19
N GLY A 21 -12.57 -1.14 2.34
CA GLY A 21 -11.38 -0.39 2.75
C GLY A 21 -10.16 -1.24 3.11
N GLU A 22 -10.32 -2.54 3.40
CA GLU A 22 -9.19 -3.47 3.53
C GLU A 22 -8.73 -3.94 2.14
N ARG A 23 -9.68 -4.25 1.25
CA ARG A 23 -9.40 -4.60 -0.16
C ARG A 23 -8.61 -3.48 -0.84
N GLU A 24 -9.05 -2.23 -0.71
CA GLU A 24 -8.37 -1.05 -1.27
C GLU A 24 -6.94 -0.91 -0.75
N ARG A 25 -6.71 -1.09 0.56
CA ARG A 25 -5.37 -1.04 1.15
C ARG A 25 -4.46 -2.13 0.61
N ILE A 26 -4.97 -3.34 0.43
CA ILE A 26 -4.19 -4.46 -0.13
C ILE A 26 -3.87 -4.21 -1.60
N VAL A 27 -4.83 -3.73 -2.39
CA VAL A 27 -4.62 -3.38 -3.80
C VAL A 27 -3.60 -2.25 -3.94
N ALA A 28 -3.69 -1.19 -3.13
CA ALA A 28 -2.71 -0.11 -3.15
C ALA A 28 -1.28 -0.62 -2.87
N ARG A 29 -1.14 -1.59 -1.97
CA ARG A 29 0.16 -2.19 -1.66
C ARG A 29 0.65 -3.13 -2.76
N LEU A 30 -0.26 -3.86 -3.40
CA LEU A 30 0.06 -4.67 -4.58
C LEU A 30 0.58 -3.78 -5.73
N ASN A 31 -0.04 -2.62 -5.95
CA ASN A 31 0.41 -1.65 -6.94
C ASN A 31 1.82 -1.12 -6.62
N ALA A 32 2.07 -0.72 -5.37
CA ALA A 32 3.39 -0.28 -4.94
C ALA A 32 4.46 -1.37 -5.09
N ALA A 33 4.11 -2.64 -4.85
CA ALA A 33 5.02 -3.76 -5.01
C ALA A 33 5.34 -4.07 -6.49
N TYR A 34 4.35 -3.87 -7.37
CA TYR A 34 4.56 -3.97 -8.82
C TYR A 34 5.44 -2.82 -9.33
N GLU A 35 5.16 -1.58 -8.93
CA GLU A 35 5.99 -0.42 -9.26
C GLU A 35 7.43 -0.55 -8.73
N GLY A 36 7.59 -1.16 -7.56
CA GLY A 36 8.89 -1.48 -6.96
C GLY A 36 9.62 -2.67 -7.61
N GLY A 37 9.03 -3.33 -8.61
CA GLY A 37 9.60 -4.50 -9.29
C GLY A 37 9.67 -5.76 -8.43
N GLN A 38 8.95 -5.79 -7.31
CA GLN A 38 8.89 -6.92 -6.38
C GLN A 38 7.81 -7.94 -6.80
N VAL A 39 6.83 -7.49 -7.59
CA VAL A 39 5.82 -8.33 -8.24
C VAL A 39 6.04 -8.27 -9.74
N ASP A 40 6.10 -9.43 -10.37
CA ASP A 40 6.28 -9.56 -11.81
C ASP A 40 4.99 -9.28 -12.59
N ALA A 41 5.12 -8.86 -13.87
CA ALA A 41 4.00 -8.53 -14.74
C ALA A 41 3.07 -9.71 -15.02
N ASP A 42 3.55 -10.95 -14.99
CA ASP A 42 2.70 -12.14 -15.16
C ASP A 42 1.96 -12.52 -13.86
N ALA A 43 2.50 -12.11 -12.71
CA ALA A 43 1.91 -12.38 -11.39
C ALA A 43 0.85 -11.33 -11.01
N TYR A 44 1.08 -10.06 -11.36
CA TYR A 44 0.25 -8.95 -10.95
C TYR A 44 -1.25 -9.08 -11.34
N PRO A 45 -1.63 -9.43 -12.59
CA PRO A 45 -3.04 -9.58 -12.97
C PRO A 45 -3.75 -10.69 -12.19
N ARG A 46 -3.07 -11.81 -11.92
CA ARG A 46 -3.64 -12.93 -11.16
C ARG A 46 -3.85 -12.59 -9.70
N LEU A 47 -2.92 -11.83 -9.12
CA LEU A 47 -3.03 -11.35 -7.73
C LEU A 47 -4.17 -10.32 -7.60
N LEU A 48 -4.34 -9.46 -8.61
CA LEU A 48 -5.41 -8.48 -8.65
C LEU A 48 -6.78 -9.14 -8.77
N ASP A 49 -6.92 -10.12 -9.67
CA ASP A 49 -8.16 -10.91 -9.81
C ASP A 49 -8.51 -11.63 -8.49
N THR A 50 -7.52 -12.23 -7.83
CA THR A 50 -7.70 -12.85 -6.51
C THR A 50 -8.16 -11.84 -5.44
N ALA A 51 -7.56 -10.64 -5.41
CA ALA A 51 -7.93 -9.59 -4.46
C ALA A 51 -9.36 -9.07 -4.66
N PHE A 52 -9.88 -9.06 -5.89
CA PHE A 52 -11.26 -8.66 -6.19
C PHE A 52 -12.27 -9.82 -6.06
N ALA A 53 -11.86 -11.06 -6.29
CA ALA A 53 -12.70 -12.24 -6.08
C ALA A 53 -12.92 -12.56 -4.60
N ALA A 54 -11.95 -12.23 -3.74
CA ALA A 54 -12.01 -12.51 -2.31
C ALA A 54 -13.20 -11.83 -1.60
N ARG A 55 -13.91 -12.59 -0.78
CA ARG A 55 -15.00 -12.15 0.10
C ARG A 55 -14.60 -12.21 1.57
N THR A 56 -13.59 -13.00 1.90
CA THR A 56 -13.14 -13.22 3.28
C THR A 56 -11.66 -12.90 3.45
N LEU A 57 -11.24 -12.65 4.71
CA LEU A 57 -9.84 -12.36 5.03
C LEU A 57 -8.90 -13.55 4.78
N GLY A 58 -9.41 -14.79 4.83
CA GLY A 58 -8.63 -15.98 4.51
C GLY A 58 -8.31 -16.10 3.01
N GLU A 59 -9.25 -15.71 2.16
CA GLU A 59 -9.11 -15.79 0.69
C GLU A 59 -8.06 -14.82 0.13
N ILE A 60 -7.80 -13.71 0.83
CA ILE A 60 -6.80 -12.72 0.40
C ILE A 60 -5.37 -13.02 0.91
N ALA A 61 -5.21 -14.03 1.78
CA ALA A 61 -3.91 -14.40 2.35
C ALA A 61 -2.80 -14.67 1.31
N PRO A 62 -3.05 -15.35 0.17
CA PRO A 62 -2.03 -15.56 -0.87
C PRO A 62 -1.51 -14.25 -1.48
N VAL A 63 -2.35 -13.21 -1.55
CA VAL A 63 -1.94 -11.89 -2.05
C VAL A 63 -1.07 -11.18 -1.00
N VAL A 64 -1.47 -11.24 0.26
CA VAL A 64 -0.73 -10.62 1.38
C VAL A 64 0.65 -11.27 1.60
N GLU A 65 0.83 -12.54 1.24
CA GLU A 65 2.14 -13.23 1.32
C GLU A 65 3.15 -12.75 0.27
N VAL A 66 2.68 -12.29 -0.89
CA VAL A 66 3.52 -11.84 -2.00
C VAL A 66 3.87 -10.36 -1.87
N VAL A 67 2.91 -9.58 -1.37
CA VAL A 67 3.10 -8.16 -1.16
C VAL A 67 3.94 -7.95 0.10
N PRO A 68 4.92 -7.02 0.11
CA PRO A 68 5.69 -6.70 1.30
C PRO A 68 4.77 -6.49 2.51
N GLY A 69 5.12 -7.09 3.65
CA GLY A 69 4.40 -6.89 4.89
C GLY A 69 4.22 -5.40 5.16
N GLU A 70 3.06 -5.01 5.70
CA GLU A 70 2.87 -3.63 6.09
C GLU A 70 3.98 -3.29 7.08
N VAL A 71 4.75 -2.24 6.78
CA VAL A 71 5.61 -1.62 7.78
C VAL A 71 4.65 -0.93 8.75
N THR A 72 4.03 -1.70 9.64
CA THR A 72 3.23 -1.21 10.77
C THR A 72 4.13 -0.57 11.83
N TYR A 73 5.43 -0.39 11.55
CA TYR A 73 6.22 0.61 12.25
C TYR A 73 5.79 2.00 11.77
N ASP A 74 4.62 2.44 12.22
CA ASP A 74 4.58 3.79 12.77
C ASP A 74 5.45 3.70 14.02
N VAL A 75 6.79 3.80 13.88
CA VAL A 75 7.64 4.06 15.04
C VAL A 75 7.11 5.40 15.51
N PRO A 76 6.35 5.47 16.63
CA PRO A 76 5.90 6.77 17.08
C PRO A 76 7.18 7.56 17.27
N ALA A 77 7.26 8.78 16.75
CA ALA A 77 8.46 9.62 16.91
C ALA A 77 8.89 9.77 18.38
N VAL A 78 8.02 9.39 19.32
CA VAL A 78 8.25 9.23 20.76
C VAL A 78 9.33 8.18 21.13
N VAL A 79 9.65 7.23 20.23
CA VAL A 79 10.69 6.19 20.46
C VAL A 79 11.85 6.33 19.48
N GLN A 80 12.18 7.56 19.06
CA GLN A 80 13.61 7.85 18.98
C GLN A 80 14.07 7.87 20.43
N ALA A 81 14.78 6.82 20.86
CA ALA A 81 15.57 6.88 22.07
C ALA A 81 16.64 7.96 21.84
N GLY A 82 16.23 9.22 21.93
CA GLY A 82 17.12 10.35 21.91
C GLY A 82 18.06 10.16 23.08
N THR A 83 19.34 10.44 22.84
CA THR A 83 20.38 10.51 23.87
C THR A 83 20.16 11.72 24.81
N GLN A 84 18.92 12.12 25.04
CA GLN A 84 18.54 13.33 25.74
C GLN A 84 18.44 13.03 27.25
N PRO A 85 19.07 13.83 28.11
CA PRO A 85 18.97 13.67 29.56
C PRO A 85 17.50 13.70 30.05
N PRO A 86 17.14 12.92 31.08
CA PRO A 86 15.82 13.00 31.70
C PRO A 86 15.52 14.43 32.18
N GLY A 87 14.43 15.04 31.71
CA GLY A 87 13.95 16.34 32.19
C GLY A 87 13.84 17.45 31.15
N GLU A 88 14.28 17.23 29.91
CA GLU A 88 14.06 18.19 28.81
C GLU A 88 12.89 17.76 27.91
N LEU A 89 11.98 18.69 27.62
CA LEU A 89 10.85 18.47 26.73
C LEU A 89 11.28 18.70 25.27
N ALA A 90 10.99 17.74 24.39
CA ALA A 90 11.29 17.86 22.97
C ALA A 90 10.48 18.99 22.31
N GLN A 91 11.15 19.82 21.51
CA GLN A 91 10.52 20.94 20.81
C GLN A 91 9.61 20.41 19.68
N ALA A 92 8.34 20.84 19.67
CA ALA A 92 7.39 20.47 18.63
C ALA A 92 7.87 20.97 17.25
N LYS A 93 8.10 20.04 16.31
CA LYS A 93 8.50 20.39 14.95
C LYS A 93 7.27 20.86 14.16
N SER A 94 7.32 22.10 13.67
CA SER A 94 6.26 22.73 12.89
C SER A 94 5.99 21.95 11.58
N PRO A 95 4.75 21.91 11.08
CA PRO A 95 4.38 21.15 9.89
C PRO A 95 5.12 21.68 8.66
N SER A 96 5.81 20.80 7.94
CA SER A 96 6.58 21.15 6.75
C SER A 96 5.66 21.40 5.56
N THR A 97 5.67 22.62 5.05
CA THR A 97 4.97 23.10 3.83
C THR A 97 5.19 22.21 2.59
N GLY A 98 6.24 21.38 2.57
CA GLY A 98 6.54 20.46 1.46
C GLY A 98 5.51 19.35 1.22
N LEU A 99 4.72 18.96 2.23
CA LEU A 99 3.71 17.91 2.08
C LEU A 99 2.55 18.34 1.16
N VAL A 100 2.19 19.63 1.18
CA VAL A 100 1.07 20.16 0.38
C VAL A 100 1.45 20.25 -1.11
N LEU A 101 2.73 20.48 -1.42
CA LEU A 101 3.20 20.56 -2.81
C LEU A 101 3.31 19.17 -3.48
N GLY A 102 3.61 18.12 -2.71
CA GLY A 102 3.72 16.75 -3.22
C GLY A 102 2.40 16.16 -3.71
N VAL A 103 1.30 16.43 -2.99
CA VAL A 103 -0.04 15.91 -3.35
C VAL A 103 -0.56 16.56 -4.63
N ALA A 104 -0.32 17.86 -4.83
CA ALA A 104 -0.76 18.57 -6.04
C ALA A 104 -0.04 18.07 -7.31
N GLY A 105 1.26 17.79 -7.21
CA GLY A 105 2.04 17.27 -8.35
C GLY A 105 1.61 15.86 -8.78
N ALA A 106 1.27 14.99 -7.81
CA ALA A 106 0.85 13.62 -8.08
C ALA A 106 -0.48 13.56 -8.85
N VAL A 107 -1.47 14.40 -8.48
CA VAL A 107 -2.77 14.45 -9.17
C VAL A 107 -2.62 14.93 -10.61
N VAL A 108 -1.83 15.97 -10.84
CA VAL A 108 -1.58 16.50 -12.20
C VAL A 108 -0.85 15.46 -13.06
N GLY A 109 0.15 14.78 -12.50
CA GLY A 109 0.87 13.69 -13.18
C GLY A 109 -0.06 12.54 -13.59
N ALA A 110 -0.94 12.10 -12.68
CA ALA A 110 -1.90 11.04 -12.95
C ALA A 110 -2.92 11.42 -14.04
N VAL A 111 -3.43 12.66 -14.01
CA VAL A 111 -4.38 13.15 -15.03
C VAL A 111 -3.73 13.25 -16.41
N LEU A 112 -2.49 13.76 -16.49
CA LEU A 112 -1.76 13.83 -17.77
C LEU A 112 -1.50 12.44 -18.34
N LEU A 113 -1.13 11.48 -17.50
CA LEU A 113 -0.91 10.09 -17.91
C LEU A 113 -2.22 9.45 -18.42
N LEU A 114 -3.35 9.69 -17.74
CA LEU A 114 -4.66 9.21 -18.18
C LEU A 114 -5.05 9.76 -19.57
N VAL A 115 -4.88 11.07 -19.79
CA VAL A 115 -5.17 11.72 -21.08
C VAL A 115 -4.30 11.14 -22.19
N LEU A 116 -3.01 10.89 -21.91
CA LEU A 116 -2.09 10.28 -22.87
C LEU A 116 -2.55 8.87 -23.26
N VAL A 117 -2.93 8.03 -22.29
CA VAL A 117 -3.42 6.67 -22.55
C VAL A 117 -4.68 6.69 -23.41
N ILE A 118 -5.66 7.55 -23.09
CA ILE A 118 -6.90 7.69 -23.88
C ILE A 118 -6.59 8.17 -25.30
N GLY A 119 -5.68 9.13 -25.45
CA GLY A 119 -5.25 9.64 -26.75
C GLY A 119 -4.62 8.56 -27.62
N VAL A 120 -3.75 7.72 -27.04
CA VAL A 120 -3.13 6.60 -27.76
C VAL A 120 -4.14 5.51 -28.12
N LEU A 121 -5.06 5.17 -27.21
CA LEU A 121 -6.09 4.16 -27.47
C LEU A 121 -7.09 4.61 -28.55
N GLY A 122 -7.44 5.89 -28.58
CA GLY A 122 -8.32 6.47 -29.60
C GLY A 122 -7.64 6.69 -30.96
N PHE A 123 -6.30 6.73 -30.99
CA PHE A 123 -5.51 6.92 -32.20
C PHE A 123 -5.09 5.61 -32.87
N LEU A 124 -5.20 4.46 -32.18
CA LEU A 124 -5.04 3.15 -32.78
C LEU A 124 -6.29 2.78 -33.59
N PRO A 125 -6.22 2.68 -34.94
CA PRO A 125 -7.31 2.08 -35.70
C PRO A 125 -7.31 0.57 -35.40
N PHE A 126 -8.44 0.07 -34.89
CA PHE A 126 -8.71 -1.36 -34.72
C PHE A 126 -8.78 -2.08 -36.06
#